data_AF-A0A2L2YRH1-F1
#
_entry.id   AF-A0A2L2YRH1-F1
#
_cell.length_a   1.000
_cell.length_b   1.000
_cell.length_c   1.000
_cell.angle_alpha   90.00
_cell.angle_beta   90.00
_cell.angle_gamma   90.00
#
_symmetry.space_group_name_H-M   'P 1'
#
loop_
_entity.id
_entity.type
_entity.pdbx_description
1 polymer ?
#
loop_
_entity_poly.entity_id
_entity_poly.type
_entity_poly.pdbx_seq_one_letter_code
_entity_poly.pdbx_strand_id
1 'polypeptide(L)'
;CCLALALAAHKDCKPQSDCGEDECCLNYLFFKRPHCYPRYGAGKRCITLSRYDEDKDQFLVSCPCVKGHECKGEEVEEDGVSIELS
;
A
#
# COMPACT_ATOMS: atom_id res chain seq x y z
N CYS A 1 19.81 -19.23 -10.60
CA CYS A 1 18.61 -18.78 -11.35
C CYS A 1 17.42 -18.69 -10.43
N CYS A 2 17.15 -17.53 -9.81
CA CYS A 2 15.83 -17.18 -9.28
C CYS A 2 15.74 -15.64 -9.27
N LEU A 3 15.86 -15.03 -10.45
CA LEU A 3 15.34 -13.66 -10.62
C LEU A 3 13.82 -13.82 -10.67
N ALA A 4 13.18 -13.90 -9.51
CA ALA A 4 11.76 -13.66 -9.41
C ALA A 4 11.56 -12.18 -9.69
N LEU A 5 11.50 -11.82 -10.98
CA LEU A 5 10.90 -10.57 -11.38
C LEU A 5 9.45 -10.65 -10.90
N ALA A 6 9.19 -10.07 -9.73
CA ALA A 6 7.85 -9.73 -9.28
C ALA A 6 7.32 -8.70 -10.26
N LEU A 7 6.86 -9.18 -11.41
CA LEU A 7 5.96 -8.46 -12.27
C LEU A 7 4.74 -8.20 -11.41
N ALA A 8 4.64 -6.98 -10.87
CA ALA A 8 3.44 -6.46 -10.23
C ALA A 8 2.33 -6.37 -11.30
N ALA A 9 1.87 -7.52 -11.78
CA ALA A 9 0.61 -7.63 -12.46
C ALA A 9 -0.44 -7.29 -11.40
N HIS A 10 -1.26 -6.27 -11.66
CA HIS A 10 -2.39 -5.89 -10.82
C HIS A 10 -3.33 -7.09 -10.67
N LYS A 11 -3.04 -7.97 -9.73
CA LYS A 11 -3.78 -9.20 -9.45
C LYS A 11 -5.06 -8.80 -8.74
N ASP A 12 -6.21 -9.20 -9.27
CA ASP A 12 -7.48 -9.05 -8.56
C ASP A 12 -7.39 -9.73 -7.18
N CYS A 13 -7.90 -9.08 -6.14
CA CYS A 13 -7.93 -9.61 -4.78
C CYS A 13 -9.33 -9.45 -4.16
N LYS A 14 -9.66 -10.31 -3.19
CA LYS A 14 -10.84 -10.15 -2.33
C LYS A 14 -10.40 -9.86 -0.88
N PRO A 15 -9.77 -10.81 -0.15
CA PRO A 15 -9.08 -10.50 1.10
C PRO A 15 -7.62 -10.08 0.89
N GLN A 16 -7.02 -9.47 1.91
CA GLN A 16 -5.61 -9.09 1.99
C GLN A 16 -4.69 -10.32 1.84
N SER A 17 -5.13 -11.50 2.28
CA SER A 17 -4.37 -12.76 2.16
C SER A 17 -4.14 -13.22 0.71
N ASP A 18 -4.86 -12.65 -0.26
CA ASP A 18 -4.64 -12.94 -1.69
C ASP A 18 -3.35 -12.28 -2.22
N CYS A 19 -2.84 -11.27 -1.51
CA CYS A 19 -1.67 -10.47 -1.88
C CYS A 19 -0.43 -10.89 -1.08
N GLY A 20 0.76 -10.54 -1.58
CA GLY A 20 2.02 -10.79 -0.89
C GLY A 20 2.18 -9.99 0.41
N GLU A 21 3.19 -10.33 1.22
CA GLU A 21 3.49 -9.66 2.50
C GLU A 21 3.80 -8.15 2.32
N ASP A 22 4.43 -7.80 1.20
CA ASP A 22 4.78 -6.42 0.83
C ASP A 22 3.70 -5.72 -0.02
N GLU A 23 2.53 -6.33 -0.16
CA GLU A 23 1.41 -5.81 -0.95
C GLU A 23 0.18 -5.55 -0.07
N CYS A 24 -0.77 -4.77 -0.58
CA CYS A 24 -2.07 -4.58 0.02
C CYS A 24 -3.19 -4.81 -0.99
N CYS A 25 -4.30 -5.39 -0.54
CA CYS A 25 -5.50 -5.48 -1.36
C CYS A 25 -6.21 -4.13 -1.34
N LEU A 26 -6.03 -3.35 -2.41
CA LEU A 26 -6.51 -1.98 -2.51
C LEU A 26 -7.78 -1.90 -3.35
N ASN A 27 -8.84 -1.40 -2.73
CA ASN A 27 -10.09 -1.04 -3.37
C ASN A 27 -10.15 0.47 -3.55
N TYR A 28 -9.77 0.92 -4.74
CA TYR A 28 -9.89 2.32 -5.12
C TYR A 28 -11.34 2.60 -5.52
N LEU A 29 -11.94 3.65 -4.94
CA LEU A 29 -13.33 4.03 -5.18
C LEU A 29 -13.71 4.20 -6.67
N PHE A 30 -12.73 4.40 -7.55
CA PHE A 30 -12.92 4.58 -8.99
C PHE A 30 -12.69 3.31 -9.82
N PHE A 31 -12.10 2.25 -9.27
CA PHE A 31 -11.87 0.99 -9.99
C PHE A 31 -12.99 -0.01 -9.72
N LYS A 32 -13.33 -0.82 -10.73
CA LYS A 32 -14.43 -1.79 -10.63
C LYS A 32 -14.12 -2.97 -9.69
N ARG A 33 -12.84 -3.23 -9.39
CA ARG A 33 -12.41 -4.35 -8.55
C ARG A 33 -11.19 -3.96 -7.71
N PRO A 34 -11.01 -4.58 -6.53
CA PRO A 34 -9.78 -4.46 -5.77
C PRO A 34 -8.64 -5.20 -6.46
N HIS A 35 -7.43 -4.66 -6.35
CA HIS A 35 -6.22 -5.32 -6.85
C HIS A 35 -5.11 -5.26 -5.79
N CYS A 36 -4.13 -6.16 -5.89
CA CYS A 36 -2.92 -6.09 -5.12
C CYS A 36 -2.07 -4.91 -5.61
N TYR A 37 -1.70 -4.03 -4.67
CA TYR A 37 -0.79 -2.93 -4.90
C TYR A 37 0.40 -3.03 -3.95
N PRO A 38 1.60 -2.64 -4.37
CA PRO A 38 2.76 -2.62 -3.49
C PRO A 38 2.58 -1.60 -2.36
N ARG A 39 3.00 -1.97 -1.16
CA ARG A 39 3.07 -1.07 0.00
C ARG A 39 4.18 -0.04 -0.17
N TYR A 40 4.08 1.07 0.56
CA TYR A 40 5.13 2.09 0.53
C TYR A 40 6.37 1.65 1.32
N GLY A 41 7.52 1.59 0.65
CA GLY A 41 8.84 1.32 1.23
C GLY A 41 9.53 2.56 1.78
N ALA A 42 10.58 2.37 2.60
CA ALA A 42 11.38 3.46 3.15
C ALA A 42 11.85 4.47 2.07
N GLY A 43 11.84 5.77 2.42
CA GLY A 43 12.26 6.85 1.51
C GLY A 43 11.30 7.12 0.34
N LYS A 44 10.11 6.49 0.32
CA LYS A 44 9.03 6.86 -0.60
C LYS A 44 8.09 7.87 0.04
N ARG A 45 7.35 8.60 -0.79
CA ARG A 45 6.20 9.37 -0.34
C ARG A 45 5.06 8.43 0.00
N CYS A 46 4.50 8.56 1.19
CA CYS A 46 3.32 7.81 1.65
C CYS A 46 2.11 8.72 1.74
N ILE A 47 0.93 8.09 1.68
CA ILE A 47 -0.36 8.77 1.85
C ILE A 47 -0.98 8.22 3.14
N THR A 48 -1.23 9.10 4.12
CA THR A 48 -1.83 8.75 5.43
C THR A 48 -3.34 8.52 5.37
N LEU A 49 -3.99 8.73 4.22
CA LEU A 49 -5.43 8.59 4.04
C LEU A 49 -5.90 7.13 3.85
N SER A 50 -5.06 6.13 4.13
CA SER A 50 -5.45 4.72 4.01
C SER A 50 -6.50 4.37 5.07
N ARG A 51 -7.66 3.86 4.66
CA ARG A 51 -8.66 3.30 5.57
C ARG A 51 -8.77 1.80 5.36
N TYR A 52 -8.80 1.03 6.44
CA TYR A 52 -9.02 -0.41 6.38
C TYR A 52 -10.51 -0.74 6.53
N ASP A 53 -11.03 -1.60 5.65
CA ASP A 53 -12.39 -2.16 5.65
C ASP A 53 -12.31 -3.58 6.23
N GLU A 54 -12.71 -3.72 7.50
CA GLU A 54 -12.64 -4.99 8.23
C GLU A 54 -13.59 -6.05 7.67
N ASP A 55 -14.74 -5.64 7.13
CA ASP A 55 -15.75 -6.56 6.60
C ASP A 55 -15.25 -7.24 5.31
N LYS A 56 -14.42 -6.54 4.54
CA LYS A 56 -13.88 -7.03 3.26
C LYS A 56 -12.42 -7.46 3.32
N ASP A 57 -11.73 -7.19 4.43
CA ASP A 57 -10.28 -7.38 4.56
C ASP A 57 -9.52 -6.64 3.43
N GLN A 58 -9.85 -5.35 3.24
CA GLN A 58 -9.35 -4.50 2.14
C GLN A 58 -8.89 -3.13 2.63
N PHE A 59 -7.93 -2.55 1.93
CA PHE A 59 -7.57 -1.14 2.08
C PHE A 59 -8.34 -0.28 1.08
N LEU A 60 -8.78 0.89 1.53
CA LEU A 60 -9.45 1.90 0.73
C LEU A 60 -8.49 3.07 0.49
N VAL A 61 -8.56 3.64 -0.71
CA VAL A 61 -7.83 4.86 -1.14
C VAL A 61 -6.31 4.68 -1.31
N SER A 62 -5.59 4.15 -0.32
CA SER A 62 -4.15 3.89 -0.44
C SER A 62 -3.70 2.67 0.37
N CYS A 63 -2.60 2.05 -0.05
CA CYS A 63 -1.93 1.04 0.77
C CYS A 63 -1.20 1.69 1.95
N PRO A 64 -1.10 1.01 3.09
CA PRO A 64 -0.22 1.43 4.18
C PRO A 64 1.25 1.22 3.80
N CYS A 65 2.16 1.69 4.66
CA CYS A 65 3.57 1.36 4.55
C CYS A 65 3.81 -0.14 4.78
N VAL A 66 4.98 -0.62 4.35
CA VAL A 66 5.46 -1.96 4.73
C VAL A 66 5.54 -2.08 6.26
N LYS A 67 5.38 -3.31 6.75
CA LYS A 67 5.33 -3.59 8.19
C LYS A 67 6.60 -3.07 8.89
N GLY A 68 6.43 -2.37 10.01
CA GLY A 68 7.55 -1.78 10.76
C GLY A 68 7.99 -0.39 10.28
N HIS A 69 7.29 0.17 9.30
CA HIS A 69 7.49 1.56 8.86
C HIS A 69 6.28 2.40 9.18
N GLU A 70 6.53 3.65 9.56
CA GLU A 70 5.49 4.63 9.83
C GLU A 70 5.58 5.78 8.82
N CYS A 71 4.43 6.17 8.30
CA CYS A 71 4.31 7.36 7.48
C CYS A 71 4.33 8.57 8.40
N LYS A 72 5.45 9.28 8.47
CA LYS A 72 5.53 10.52 9.26
C LYS A 72 5.20 11.70 8.37
N GLY A 73 4.20 12.48 8.78
CA GLY A 73 3.96 13.79 8.18
C GLY A 73 5.16 14.68 8.44
N GLU A 74 5.93 14.98 7.40
CA GLU A 74 6.90 16.07 7.47
C GLU A 74 6.09 17.37 7.27
N GLU A 75 6.13 18.28 8.24
CA GLU A 75 5.59 19.63 8.08
C GLU A 75 6.49 20.39 7.11
N VAL A 76 6.32 20.13 5.81
CA VAL A 76 7.02 20.87 4.76
C VAL A 76 6.12 22.03 4.34
N GLU A 77 6.57 23.26 4.58
CA GLU A 77 6.15 24.43 3.81
C GLU A 77 6.41 24.09 2.32
N GLU A 78 5.38 23.62 1.62
CA GLU A 78 5.40 23.08 0.26
C GLU A 78 6.16 21.75 0.05
N ASP A 79 5.40 20.71 -0.30
CA ASP A 79 5.82 19.52 -1.08
C ASP A 79 6.62 18.39 -0.39
N GLY A 80 5.91 17.53 0.36
CA GLY A 80 6.17 16.08 0.35
C GLY A 80 6.29 15.38 1.71
N VAL A 81 5.47 14.36 1.93
CA VAL A 81 5.52 13.47 3.12
C VAL A 81 6.56 12.36 2.89
N SER A 82 7.48 12.11 3.83
CA SER A 82 8.55 11.10 3.75
C SER A 82 8.33 9.94 4.76
N ILE A 83 8.87 8.74 4.47
CA ILE A 83 8.75 7.54 5.33
C ILE A 83 10.07 7.31 6.09
N GLU A 84 10.02 7.26 7.42
CA GLU A 84 11.15 6.92 8.30
C GLU A 84 11.00 5.51 8.91
N LEU A 85 12.13 4.93 9.35
CA LEU A 85 12.18 3.67 10.13
C LEU A 85 11.86 3.97 11.60
N SER A 86 11.09 3.10 12.26
CA SER A 86 10.85 3.13 13.71
C SER A 86 11.70 2.08 14.44
#